data_AF-A0A0Q0RN95-F1
#
_entry.id   AF-A0A0Q0RN95-F1
#
_cell.length_a   1.000
_cell.length_b   1.000
_cell.length_c   1.000
_cell.angle_alpha   90.00
_cell.angle_beta   90.00
_cell.angle_gamma   90.00
#
_symmetry.space_group_name_H-M   'P 1'
#
loop_
_entity.id
_entity.type
_entity.pdbx_description
1 polymer ?
#
loop_
_entity_poly.entity_id
_entity_poly.type
_entity_poly.pdbx_seq_one_letter_code
_entity_poly.pdbx_strand_id
1 'polypeptide(L)'
;MIFKKYKFYSTKKLLNIFDSIKMQPLLMKNFILLLLISFSTFSFSQKTESYKLTKQEITERELDQVSDFPIYKAFECSDKGGVYELLLCENQKKISKKDTLNTKIQAICTMNDHGGFLEKWRINDLLEDTEPKETNIWFWTKYCSIKDLDGDGHIDPVIVYGTRNENDEIRRIKIITVYKNKKYAIRAVECDLDDCRSFKKDKEWNTLPQKVKTYLDNLVIKLRKEQDLLLKNG
;
A
#
# COMPACT_ATOMS: atom_id res chain seq x y z
N MET A 1 29.84 -40.04 40.39
CA MET A 1 29.12 -40.16 41.67
C MET A 1 29.82 -39.28 42.69
N ILE A 2 29.20 -38.16 43.11
CA ILE A 2 29.31 -37.46 44.42
C ILE A 2 28.32 -36.28 44.37
N PHE A 3 27.34 -36.31 45.27
CA PHE A 3 26.32 -35.28 45.50
C PHE A 3 26.90 -34.11 46.32
N LYS A 4 26.53 -32.86 45.99
CA LYS A 4 26.61 -31.72 46.94
C LYS A 4 25.21 -31.15 47.18
N LYS A 5 24.75 -31.28 48.43
CA LYS A 5 23.52 -30.70 48.99
C LYS A 5 23.55 -29.17 48.89
N TYR A 6 22.51 -28.57 48.32
CA TYR A 6 22.18 -27.16 48.53
C TYR A 6 21.16 -27.00 49.65
N LYS A 7 21.41 -26.03 50.52
CA LYS A 7 20.68 -25.73 51.75
C LYS A 7 19.52 -24.79 51.42
N PHE A 8 18.28 -25.23 51.62
CA PHE A 8 17.09 -24.40 51.48
C PHE A 8 17.07 -23.32 52.58
N TYR A 9 17.02 -22.05 52.18
CA TYR A 9 16.76 -20.94 53.11
C TYR A 9 15.25 -20.81 53.34
N SER A 10 14.87 -20.71 54.62
CA SER A 10 13.51 -20.62 55.13
C SER A 10 12.79 -19.35 54.67
N THR A 11 11.56 -19.51 54.20
CA THR A 11 10.62 -18.48 53.70
C THR A 11 10.15 -17.47 54.74
N LYS A 12 10.57 -17.58 56.01
CA LYS A 12 10.13 -16.67 57.09
C LYS A 12 10.79 -15.30 57.10
N LYS A 13 11.86 -15.05 56.32
CA LYS A 13 12.60 -13.76 56.38
C LYS A 13 12.13 -12.71 55.37
N LEU A 14 11.32 -13.08 54.37
CA LEU A 14 10.77 -12.14 53.37
C LEU A 14 9.46 -11.47 53.82
N LEU A 15 8.77 -12.02 54.82
CA LEU A 15 7.52 -11.43 55.33
C LEU A 15 7.75 -10.14 56.14
N ASN A 16 8.94 -9.94 56.72
CA ASN A 16 9.21 -8.82 57.63
C ASN A 16 9.61 -7.49 56.96
N ILE A 17 9.60 -7.40 55.63
CA ILE A 17 9.86 -6.13 54.92
C ILE A 17 8.55 -5.39 54.57
N PHE A 18 7.42 -6.09 54.53
CA PHE A 18 6.13 -5.48 54.17
C PHE A 18 5.42 -4.77 55.34
N ASP A 19 5.81 -5.04 56.58
CA ASP A 19 5.14 -4.47 57.76
C ASP A 19 5.63 -3.07 58.17
N SER A 20 6.65 -2.49 57.51
CA SER A 20 7.21 -1.18 57.89
C SER A 20 6.74 0.01 57.04
N ILE A 21 5.89 -0.18 56.04
CA ILE A 21 5.39 0.91 55.18
C ILE A 21 3.88 1.07 55.38
N LYS A 22 3.48 1.82 56.42
CA LYS A 22 2.11 2.35 56.53
C LYS A 22 1.93 3.47 55.50
N MET A 23 1.62 3.10 54.25
CA MET A 23 1.19 4.06 53.24
C MET A 23 -0.32 4.33 53.41
N GLN A 24 -0.70 5.60 53.56
CA GLN A 24 -2.09 5.98 53.82
C GLN A 24 -3.03 5.54 52.67
N PRO A 25 -4.24 5.04 52.96
CA PRO A 25 -5.15 4.46 51.95
C PRO A 25 -5.62 5.46 50.89
N LEU A 26 -5.54 6.76 51.16
CA LEU A 26 -5.88 7.82 50.20
C LEU A 26 -4.85 7.94 49.06
N LEU A 27 -3.57 7.67 49.33
CA LEU A 27 -2.47 7.71 48.35
C LEU A 27 -2.51 6.51 47.39
N MET A 28 -2.96 5.34 47.86
CA MET A 28 -3.08 4.13 47.03
C MET A 28 -4.20 4.23 45.99
N LYS A 29 -5.31 4.92 46.29
CA LYS A 29 -6.47 5.06 45.38
C LYS A 29 -6.14 5.89 44.14
N ASN A 30 -5.32 6.95 44.30
CA ASN A 30 -4.87 7.79 43.18
C ASN A 30 -3.80 7.10 42.32
N PHE A 31 -2.97 6.23 42.92
CA PHE A 31 -1.95 5.47 42.18
C PHE A 31 -2.57 4.38 41.28
N ILE A 32 -3.63 3.71 41.75
CA ILE A 32 -4.36 2.70 40.96
C ILE A 32 -5.06 3.36 39.75
N LEU A 33 -5.62 4.56 39.93
CA LEU A 33 -6.23 5.32 38.83
C LEU A 33 -5.18 5.75 37.78
N LEU A 34 -3.98 6.14 38.22
CA LEU A 34 -2.87 6.49 37.31
C LEU A 34 -2.36 5.27 36.52
N LEU A 35 -2.29 4.10 37.16
CA LEU A 35 -1.91 2.83 36.53
C LEU A 35 -2.91 2.40 35.46
N LEU A 36 -4.22 2.52 35.73
CA LEU A 36 -5.27 2.17 34.76
C LEU A 36 -5.24 3.05 33.49
N ILE A 37 -4.84 4.32 33.60
CA ILE A 37 -4.69 5.23 32.44
C ILE A 37 -3.42 4.92 31.63
N SER A 38 -2.38 4.37 32.27
CA SER A 38 -1.11 4.04 31.59
C SER A 38 -1.16 2.76 30.74
N PHE A 39 -2.13 1.87 30.96
CA PHE A 39 -2.28 0.65 30.15
C PHE A 39 -3.05 0.88 28.83
N SER A 40 -3.79 1.98 28.69
CA SER A 40 -4.61 2.24 27.49
C SER A 40 -3.84 2.72 26.26
N THR A 41 -2.52 2.97 26.35
CA THR A 41 -1.73 3.43 25.19
C THR A 41 -0.95 2.34 24.48
N PHE A 42 -1.12 1.07 24.83
CA PHE A 42 -0.64 -0.02 23.99
C PHE A 42 -1.60 -0.22 22.82
N SER A 43 -1.54 0.70 21.85
CA SER A 43 -2.07 0.42 20.52
C SER A 43 -1.26 -0.74 19.96
N PHE A 44 -1.81 -1.95 20.01
CA PHE A 44 -1.31 -3.08 19.24
C PHE A 44 -1.40 -2.66 17.77
N SER A 45 -0.27 -2.20 17.22
CA SER A 45 -0.18 -2.00 15.78
C SER A 45 -0.25 -3.38 15.16
N GLN A 46 -1.42 -3.77 14.65
CA GLN A 46 -1.50 -4.90 13.74
C GLN A 46 -0.48 -4.62 12.62
N LYS A 47 0.40 -5.59 12.41
CA LYS A 47 1.45 -5.47 11.41
C LYS A 47 0.78 -5.51 10.04
N THR A 48 1.02 -4.49 9.22
CA THR A 48 0.58 -4.53 7.82
C THR A 48 1.46 -5.49 7.04
N GLU A 49 0.85 -6.38 6.28
CA GLU A 49 1.55 -7.37 5.47
C GLU A 49 1.02 -7.38 4.04
N SER A 50 1.91 -7.62 3.09
CA SER A 50 1.53 -7.81 1.70
C SER A 50 2.47 -8.79 1.04
N TYR A 51 1.95 -9.68 0.21
CA TYR A 51 2.78 -10.55 -0.63
C TYR A 51 2.14 -10.75 -2.00
N LYS A 52 2.98 -11.06 -2.97
CA LYS A 52 2.57 -11.32 -4.34
C LYS A 52 2.00 -12.73 -4.44
N LEU A 53 0.81 -12.85 -5.02
CA LEU A 53 0.19 -14.14 -5.31
C LEU A 53 0.85 -14.82 -6.51
N THR A 54 0.95 -16.14 -6.43
CA THR A 54 1.29 -17.04 -7.53
C THR A 54 0.08 -17.25 -8.44
N LYS A 55 0.31 -17.79 -9.63
CA LYS A 55 -0.79 -18.15 -10.55
C LYS A 55 -1.72 -19.20 -9.95
N GLN A 56 -1.16 -20.15 -9.21
CA GLN A 56 -1.95 -21.19 -8.53
C GLN A 56 -2.87 -20.57 -7.48
N GLU A 57 -2.36 -19.68 -6.62
CA GLU A 57 -3.19 -18.98 -5.64
C GLU A 57 -4.26 -18.11 -6.29
N ILE A 58 -3.97 -17.46 -7.43
CA ILE A 58 -4.96 -16.69 -8.19
C ILE A 58 -6.13 -17.58 -8.64
N THR A 59 -5.82 -18.75 -9.21
CA THR A 59 -6.83 -19.71 -9.69
C THR A 59 -7.59 -20.38 -8.55
N GLU A 60 -6.90 -20.83 -7.49
CA GLU A 60 -7.52 -21.47 -6.31
C GLU A 60 -8.49 -20.54 -5.57
N ARG A 61 -8.19 -19.24 -5.59
CA ARG A 61 -9.05 -18.20 -5.03
C ARG A 61 -10.11 -17.70 -6.00
N GLU A 62 -10.15 -18.20 -7.24
CA GLU A 62 -11.10 -17.77 -8.28
C GLU A 62 -11.02 -16.27 -8.64
N LEU A 63 -9.85 -15.63 -8.43
CA LEU A 63 -9.69 -14.18 -8.66
C LEU A 63 -9.83 -13.79 -10.13
N ASP A 64 -9.63 -14.73 -11.06
CA ASP A 64 -9.86 -14.52 -12.49
C ASP A 64 -11.32 -14.13 -12.81
N GLN A 65 -12.27 -14.37 -11.90
CA GLN A 65 -13.67 -13.96 -12.06
C GLN A 65 -13.93 -12.48 -11.72
N VAL A 66 -12.98 -11.79 -11.06
CA VAL A 66 -13.13 -10.40 -10.61
C VAL A 66 -12.97 -9.38 -11.76
N SER A 67 -12.31 -9.80 -12.84
CA SER A 67 -11.86 -8.94 -13.93
C SER A 67 -12.06 -9.62 -15.27
N ASP A 68 -12.61 -8.88 -16.25
CA ASP A 68 -12.67 -9.34 -17.63
C ASP A 68 -11.29 -9.35 -18.32
N PHE A 69 -10.28 -8.73 -17.71
CA PHE A 69 -8.91 -8.70 -18.21
C PHE A 69 -8.03 -9.72 -17.49
N PRO A 70 -7.06 -10.35 -18.20
CA PRO A 70 -6.05 -11.19 -17.59
C PRO A 70 -5.33 -10.49 -16.43
N ILE A 71 -5.17 -11.20 -15.32
CA ILE A 71 -4.42 -10.73 -14.16
C ILE A 71 -2.92 -10.79 -14.50
N TYR A 72 -2.30 -9.61 -14.61
CA TYR A 72 -0.85 -9.47 -14.79
C TYR A 72 -0.10 -9.72 -13.48
N LYS A 73 -0.59 -9.14 -12.37
CA LYS A 73 -0.10 -9.40 -11.00
C LYS A 73 -1.23 -9.28 -9.99
N ALA A 74 -1.18 -10.06 -8.92
CA ALA A 74 -2.06 -9.92 -7.78
C ALA A 74 -1.28 -9.95 -6.47
N PHE A 75 -1.85 -9.36 -5.43
CA PHE A 75 -1.28 -9.28 -4.10
C PHE A 75 -2.37 -9.52 -3.05
N GLU A 76 -2.08 -10.32 -2.04
CA GLU A 76 -2.85 -10.30 -0.79
C GLU A 76 -2.28 -9.20 0.10
N CYS A 77 -3.16 -8.45 0.72
CA CYS A 77 -2.85 -7.35 1.63
C CYS A 77 -3.64 -7.56 2.92
N SER A 78 -2.97 -7.38 4.06
CA SER A 78 -3.59 -7.46 5.38
C SER A 78 -3.23 -6.20 6.16
N ASP A 79 -4.26 -5.48 6.61
CA ASP A 79 -4.14 -4.26 7.40
C ASP A 79 -5.25 -4.17 8.46
N LYS A 80 -5.33 -3.06 9.21
CA LYS A 80 -6.39 -2.87 10.23
C LYS A 80 -7.82 -2.92 9.68
N GLY A 81 -8.00 -2.74 8.37
CA GLY A 81 -9.27 -2.83 7.66
C GLY A 81 -9.62 -4.24 7.15
N GLY A 82 -8.77 -5.23 7.39
CA GLY A 82 -8.99 -6.63 7.04
C GLY A 82 -8.03 -7.14 5.95
N VAL A 83 -8.39 -8.30 5.38
CA VAL A 83 -7.65 -8.92 4.28
C VAL A 83 -8.34 -8.57 2.96
N TYR A 84 -7.57 -8.18 1.96
CA TYR A 84 -8.07 -7.84 0.64
C TYR A 84 -7.05 -8.20 -0.44
N GLU A 85 -7.53 -8.42 -1.66
CA GLU A 85 -6.73 -8.68 -2.83
C GLU A 85 -6.62 -7.42 -3.70
N LEU A 86 -5.41 -7.08 -4.13
CA LEU A 86 -5.13 -6.07 -5.13
C LEU A 86 -4.74 -6.75 -6.44
N LEU A 87 -5.58 -6.61 -7.46
CA LEU A 87 -5.39 -7.17 -8.80
C LEU A 87 -4.93 -6.08 -9.76
N LEU A 88 -3.88 -6.35 -10.53
CA LEU A 88 -3.40 -5.52 -11.64
C LEU A 88 -3.64 -6.30 -12.93
N CYS A 89 -4.57 -5.83 -13.76
CA CYS A 89 -5.07 -6.54 -14.94
C CYS A 89 -4.79 -5.74 -16.22
N GLU A 90 -4.36 -6.42 -17.27
CA GLU A 90 -3.99 -5.81 -18.55
C GLU A 90 -4.65 -6.58 -19.71
N ASN A 91 -5.28 -5.88 -20.66
CA ASN A 91 -6.19 -6.53 -21.62
C ASN A 91 -5.54 -7.28 -22.80
N GLN A 92 -4.20 -7.25 -22.95
CA GLN A 92 -3.41 -8.04 -23.91
C GLN A 92 -4.01 -8.14 -25.33
N LYS A 93 -4.25 -7.00 -25.99
CA LYS A 93 -4.79 -6.98 -27.36
C LYS A 93 -3.74 -7.52 -28.34
N LYS A 94 -4.09 -8.58 -29.08
CA LYS A 94 -3.23 -9.15 -30.14
C LYS A 94 -3.06 -8.15 -31.29
N ILE A 95 -1.81 -7.80 -31.60
CA ILE A 95 -1.44 -6.96 -32.74
C ILE A 95 -0.82 -7.80 -33.85
N SER A 96 -0.10 -8.86 -33.50
CA SER A 96 0.39 -9.89 -34.43
C SER A 96 0.39 -11.28 -33.79
N LYS A 97 0.80 -12.32 -34.52
CA LYS A 97 0.90 -13.70 -34.01
C LYS A 97 1.84 -13.83 -32.80
N LYS A 98 2.77 -12.88 -32.60
CA LYS A 98 3.77 -12.90 -31.51
C LYS A 98 3.78 -11.63 -30.67
N ASP A 99 2.87 -10.69 -30.93
CA ASP A 99 2.90 -9.37 -30.30
C ASP A 99 1.51 -8.99 -29.77
N THR A 100 1.49 -8.56 -28.52
CA THR A 100 0.30 -8.10 -27.80
C THR A 100 0.63 -6.76 -27.16
N LEU A 101 -0.19 -5.76 -27.45
CA LEU A 101 -0.14 -4.46 -26.77
C LEU A 101 -1.37 -4.31 -25.89
N ASN A 102 -1.18 -3.67 -24.75
CA ASN A 102 -2.27 -3.36 -23.86
C ASN A 102 -2.89 -2.04 -24.30
N THR A 103 -4.21 -2.03 -24.42
CA THR A 103 -4.99 -0.82 -24.75
C THR A 103 -5.84 -0.34 -23.57
N LYS A 104 -5.99 -1.18 -22.54
CA LYS A 104 -6.75 -0.93 -21.32
C LYS A 104 -6.08 -1.62 -20.14
N ILE A 105 -6.16 -1.00 -18.97
CA ILE A 105 -5.72 -1.56 -17.69
C ILE A 105 -6.81 -1.44 -16.62
N GLN A 106 -6.76 -2.32 -15.64
CA GLN A 106 -7.57 -2.23 -14.43
C GLN A 106 -6.72 -2.54 -13.20
N ALA A 107 -6.84 -1.72 -12.15
CA ALA A 107 -6.42 -2.09 -10.82
C ALA A 107 -7.66 -2.22 -9.92
N ILE A 108 -7.86 -3.37 -9.31
CA ILE A 108 -9.08 -3.69 -8.56
C ILE A 108 -8.67 -4.11 -7.16
N CYS A 109 -9.27 -3.49 -6.15
CA CYS A 109 -9.15 -3.95 -4.77
C CYS A 109 -10.47 -4.59 -4.35
N THR A 110 -10.40 -5.85 -3.94
CA THR A 110 -11.56 -6.64 -3.55
C THR A 110 -11.32 -7.31 -2.21
N MET A 111 -12.41 -7.63 -1.51
CA MET A 111 -12.41 -8.47 -0.32
C MET A 111 -13.24 -9.72 -0.61
N ASN A 112 -12.82 -10.85 -0.07
CA ASN A 112 -13.67 -12.05 -0.04
C ASN A 112 -14.76 -11.85 1.02
N ASP A 113 -16.01 -11.84 0.59
CA ASP A 113 -17.19 -11.90 1.44
C ASP A 113 -17.85 -13.27 1.25
N HIS A 114 -18.52 -13.84 2.25
CA HIS A 114 -18.92 -15.26 2.32
C HIS A 114 -19.85 -15.76 1.18
N GLY A 115 -20.14 -14.94 0.17
CA GLY A 115 -20.79 -15.32 -1.09
C GLY A 115 -20.17 -14.71 -2.37
N GLY A 116 -18.93 -14.21 -2.35
CA GLY A 116 -18.24 -13.70 -3.53
C GLY A 116 -17.22 -12.59 -3.24
N PHE A 117 -17.01 -11.71 -4.22
CA PHE A 117 -16.04 -10.63 -4.16
C PHE A 117 -16.72 -9.28 -3.95
N LEU A 118 -16.36 -8.59 -2.87
CA LEU A 118 -16.77 -7.21 -2.61
C LEU A 118 -15.68 -6.24 -3.08
N GLU A 119 -15.93 -5.54 -4.19
CA GLU A 119 -15.03 -4.49 -4.67
C GLU A 119 -15.00 -3.28 -3.70
N LYS A 120 -13.82 -2.94 -3.19
CA LYS A 120 -13.60 -1.71 -2.42
C LYS A 120 -13.41 -0.51 -3.33
N TRP A 121 -12.61 -0.68 -4.38
CA TRP A 121 -12.36 0.35 -5.38
C TRP A 121 -11.74 -0.24 -6.65
N ARG A 122 -11.95 0.46 -7.76
CA ARG A 122 -11.33 0.16 -9.06
C ARG A 122 -10.72 1.39 -9.72
N ILE A 123 -9.58 1.20 -10.38
CA ILE A 123 -8.95 2.17 -11.29
C ILE A 123 -9.03 1.57 -12.68
N ASN A 124 -9.63 2.30 -13.62
CA ASN A 124 -9.66 1.95 -15.03
C ASN A 124 -8.91 3.03 -15.81
N ASP A 125 -8.14 2.63 -16.81
CA ASP A 125 -7.62 3.57 -17.80
C ASP A 125 -7.47 2.88 -19.16
N LEU A 126 -7.43 3.69 -20.21
CA LEU A 126 -7.22 3.26 -21.59
C LEU A 126 -6.29 4.23 -22.33
N LEU A 127 -5.87 3.84 -23.52
CA LEU A 127 -5.12 4.72 -24.42
C LEU A 127 -5.99 5.94 -24.78
N GLU A 128 -5.36 7.11 -24.75
CA GLU A 128 -5.97 8.35 -25.22
C GLU A 128 -5.64 8.58 -26.70
N ASP A 129 -6.54 9.26 -27.41
CA ASP A 129 -6.30 9.69 -28.78
C ASP A 129 -5.46 10.98 -28.73
N THR A 130 -4.15 10.84 -28.87
CA THR A 130 -3.18 11.94 -28.79
C THR A 130 -2.34 12.03 -30.05
N GLU A 131 -1.68 13.16 -30.24
CA GLU A 131 -0.60 13.30 -31.22
C GLU A 131 0.74 13.50 -30.49
N PRO A 132 1.74 12.62 -30.68
CA PRO A 132 1.68 11.33 -31.39
C PRO A 132 0.78 10.29 -30.71
N LYS A 133 0.30 9.30 -31.47
CA LYS A 133 -0.71 8.32 -31.00
C LYS A 133 -0.17 7.37 -29.93
N GLU A 134 -0.95 7.17 -28.86
CA GLU A 134 -0.64 6.14 -27.86
C GLU A 134 -0.86 4.73 -28.41
N THR A 135 0.08 3.83 -28.14
CA THR A 135 0.10 2.45 -28.65
C THR A 135 0.03 1.40 -27.55
N ASN A 136 0.52 1.70 -26.34
CA ASN A 136 0.59 0.74 -25.25
C ASN A 136 0.39 1.41 -23.87
N ILE A 137 -0.27 0.73 -22.94
CA ILE A 137 -0.47 1.15 -21.54
C ILE A 137 -0.19 -0.02 -20.59
N TRP A 138 0.64 0.14 -19.57
CA TRP A 138 0.99 -0.97 -18.67
C TRP A 138 1.39 -0.53 -17.27
N PHE A 139 1.28 -1.44 -16.30
CA PHE A 139 1.67 -1.18 -14.92
C PHE A 139 3.18 -1.19 -14.75
N TRP A 140 3.73 -0.11 -14.20
CA TRP A 140 5.14 0.00 -13.87
C TRP A 140 5.39 -0.55 -12.47
N THR A 141 5.18 -1.85 -12.31
CA THR A 141 5.12 -2.52 -10.99
C THR A 141 6.37 -2.39 -10.13
N LYS A 142 7.52 -2.03 -10.69
CA LYS A 142 8.74 -1.66 -9.95
C LYS A 142 8.54 -0.41 -9.07
N TYR A 143 7.61 0.46 -9.44
CA TYR A 143 7.28 1.71 -8.77
C TYR A 143 5.97 1.65 -8.00
N CYS A 144 5.22 0.54 -8.09
CA CYS A 144 4.07 0.31 -7.24
C CYS A 144 4.50 0.01 -5.79
N SER A 145 3.65 0.34 -4.83
CA SER A 145 3.87 0.13 -3.40
C SER A 145 2.59 -0.37 -2.75
N ILE A 146 2.72 -1.29 -1.80
CA ILE A 146 1.61 -1.84 -1.01
C ILE A 146 2.07 -1.83 0.43
N LYS A 147 2.09 -0.64 1.03
CA LYS A 147 2.64 -0.40 2.37
C LYS A 147 1.78 0.63 3.09
N ASP A 148 1.75 0.54 4.41
CA ASP A 148 1.33 1.63 5.27
C ASP A 148 2.42 2.73 5.24
N LEU A 149 2.11 3.86 4.61
CA LEU A 149 3.08 4.93 4.40
C LEU A 149 3.04 5.97 5.52
N ASP A 150 1.92 6.14 6.21
CA ASP A 150 1.79 7.11 7.31
C ASP A 150 1.93 6.51 8.72
N GLY A 151 1.82 5.19 8.84
CA GLY A 151 1.89 4.43 10.08
C GLY A 151 0.55 4.34 10.83
N ASP A 152 -0.58 4.62 10.17
CA ASP A 152 -1.90 4.55 10.80
C ASP A 152 -2.46 3.11 10.87
N GLY A 153 -1.76 2.14 10.27
CA GLY A 153 -2.11 0.73 10.22
C GLY A 153 -3.05 0.36 9.08
N HIS A 154 -3.37 1.28 8.19
CA HIS A 154 -3.97 0.99 6.89
C HIS A 154 -2.89 1.06 5.80
N ILE A 155 -2.98 0.18 4.82
CA ILE A 155 -2.07 0.20 3.68
C ILE A 155 -2.52 1.29 2.70
N ASP A 156 -1.54 2.04 2.19
CA ASP A 156 -1.71 3.09 1.18
C ASP A 156 -1.18 2.58 -0.16
N PRO A 157 -1.99 1.82 -0.95
CA PRO A 157 -1.53 1.30 -2.22
C PRO A 157 -1.16 2.46 -3.13
N VAL A 158 0.01 2.36 -3.77
CA VAL A 158 0.50 3.26 -4.81
C VAL A 158 0.59 2.47 -6.10
N ILE A 159 -0.24 2.85 -7.07
CA ILE A 159 -0.34 2.24 -8.39
C ILE A 159 0.30 3.18 -9.40
N VAL A 160 1.30 2.68 -10.12
CA VAL A 160 2.00 3.43 -11.17
C VAL A 160 1.80 2.72 -12.49
N TYR A 161 1.42 3.48 -13.50
CA TYR A 161 1.37 3.03 -14.88
C TYR A 161 1.73 4.18 -15.80
N GLY A 162 2.07 3.82 -17.04
CA GLY A 162 2.32 4.78 -18.08
C GLY A 162 1.94 4.26 -19.45
N THR A 163 2.02 5.15 -20.42
CA THR A 163 1.77 4.86 -21.83
C THR A 163 2.99 5.15 -22.68
N ARG A 164 3.04 4.49 -23.84
CA ARG A 164 3.97 4.81 -24.93
C ARG A 164 3.22 5.23 -26.18
N ASN A 165 3.85 6.07 -26.99
CA ASN A 165 3.36 6.44 -28.30
C ASN A 165 3.93 5.54 -29.40
N GLU A 166 3.60 5.85 -30.66
CA GLU A 166 4.09 5.15 -31.84
C GLU A 166 5.60 5.32 -32.12
N ASN A 167 6.24 6.30 -31.46
CA ASN A 167 7.69 6.52 -31.50
C ASN A 167 8.43 5.80 -30.35
N ASP A 168 7.74 4.95 -29.57
CA ASP A 168 8.25 4.28 -28.37
C ASP A 168 8.62 5.22 -27.20
N GLU A 169 8.13 6.47 -27.24
CA GLU A 169 8.36 7.47 -26.20
C GLU A 169 7.30 7.39 -25.12
N ILE A 170 7.67 7.68 -23.86
CA ILE A 170 6.70 7.79 -22.78
C ILE A 170 5.77 8.97 -23.06
N ARG A 171 4.46 8.73 -22.99
CA ARG A 171 3.46 9.77 -23.28
C ARG A 171 2.72 10.24 -22.03
N ARG A 172 2.17 9.33 -21.24
CA ARG A 172 1.52 9.64 -19.96
C ARG A 172 2.13 8.82 -18.85
N ILE A 173 2.22 9.42 -17.67
CA ILE A 173 2.46 8.71 -16.40
C ILE A 173 1.35 9.07 -15.44
N LYS A 174 0.79 8.08 -14.75
CA LYS A 174 -0.14 8.31 -13.64
C LYS A 174 0.33 7.53 -12.42
N ILE A 175 0.46 8.25 -11.31
CA ILE A 175 0.74 7.71 -9.98
C ILE A 175 -0.53 7.92 -9.17
N ILE A 176 -1.17 6.83 -8.75
CA ILE A 176 -2.42 6.90 -7.99
C ILE A 176 -2.21 6.23 -6.65
N THR A 177 -2.48 6.97 -5.57
CA THR A 177 -2.62 6.37 -4.24
C THR A 177 -4.09 6.32 -3.83
N VAL A 178 -4.49 5.29 -3.08
CA VAL A 178 -5.81 5.22 -2.46
C VAL A 178 -5.64 5.39 -0.95
N TYR A 179 -6.10 6.51 -0.41
CA TYR A 179 -6.05 6.81 1.01
C TYR A 179 -7.47 6.90 1.55
N LYS A 180 -7.84 6.03 2.51
CA LYS A 180 -9.19 5.98 3.11
C LYS A 180 -10.30 5.90 2.04
N ASN A 181 -10.17 4.97 1.10
CA ASN A 181 -11.05 4.75 -0.06
C ASN A 181 -11.14 5.92 -1.06
N LYS A 182 -10.33 6.97 -0.89
CA LYS A 182 -10.27 8.11 -1.83
C LYS A 182 -9.00 8.03 -2.68
N LYS A 183 -9.16 8.22 -3.98
CA LYS A 183 -8.05 8.18 -4.96
C LYS A 183 -7.43 9.56 -5.08
N TYR A 184 -6.10 9.62 -5.02
CA TYR A 184 -5.31 10.81 -5.28
C TYR A 184 -4.33 10.50 -6.39
N ALA A 185 -4.32 11.32 -7.43
CA ALA A 185 -3.52 11.05 -8.61
C ALA A 185 -2.54 12.19 -8.91
N ILE A 186 -1.30 11.83 -9.22
CA ILE A 186 -0.35 12.66 -9.96
C ILE A 186 -0.45 12.24 -11.42
N ARG A 187 -0.68 13.21 -12.30
CA ARG A 187 -0.83 13.00 -13.74
C ARG A 187 0.27 13.79 -14.45
N ALA A 188 1.07 13.09 -15.24
CA ALA A 188 2.07 13.69 -16.09
C ALA A 188 1.82 13.37 -17.56
N VAL A 189 2.07 14.35 -18.42
CA VAL A 189 2.13 14.20 -19.87
C VAL A 189 3.54 14.60 -20.30
N GLU A 190 4.20 13.73 -21.04
CA GLU A 190 5.54 13.92 -21.59
C GLU A 190 5.48 14.16 -23.11
N CYS A 191 6.46 14.93 -23.56
CA CYS A 191 6.75 15.26 -24.96
C CYS A 191 8.04 16.10 -25.01
N ASP A 192 8.55 16.34 -26.21
CA ASP A 192 9.79 17.10 -26.40
C ASP A 192 9.66 18.58 -26.01
N LEU A 193 8.53 19.22 -26.33
CA LEU A 193 8.37 20.66 -26.14
C LEU A 193 7.82 21.00 -24.75
N ASP A 194 8.39 22.04 -24.14
CA ASP A 194 7.99 22.51 -22.81
C ASP A 194 6.48 22.80 -22.67
N ASP A 195 5.83 23.25 -23.74
CA ASP A 195 4.42 23.65 -23.74
C ASP A 195 3.44 22.47 -23.76
N CYS A 196 3.84 21.31 -24.29
CA CYS A 196 2.99 20.12 -24.28
C CYS A 196 3.16 19.25 -23.03
N ARG A 197 4.21 19.48 -22.21
CA ARG A 197 4.33 18.79 -20.92
C ARG A 197 3.31 19.31 -19.92
N SER A 198 2.82 18.40 -19.09
CA SER A 198 2.03 18.78 -17.92
C SER A 198 2.36 17.91 -16.72
N PHE A 199 2.22 18.47 -15.53
CA PHE A 199 2.33 17.77 -14.26
C PHE A 199 1.26 18.32 -13.32
N LYS A 200 0.32 17.48 -12.91
CA LYS A 200 -0.85 17.88 -12.11
C LYS A 200 -1.05 16.90 -10.97
N LYS A 201 -0.97 17.41 -9.74
CA LYS A 201 -1.42 16.69 -8.55
C LYS A 201 -2.93 16.85 -8.40
N ASP A 202 -3.55 15.92 -7.68
CA ASP A 202 -4.97 15.98 -7.39
C ASP A 202 -5.35 17.30 -6.71
N LYS A 203 -6.56 17.82 -6.95
CA LYS A 203 -7.01 19.09 -6.35
C LYS A 203 -7.00 19.03 -4.83
N GLU A 204 -7.26 17.84 -4.29
CA GLU A 204 -7.31 17.60 -2.85
C GLU A 204 -5.97 17.07 -2.30
N TRP A 205 -4.87 17.21 -3.05
CA TRP A 205 -3.54 16.73 -2.66
C TRP A 205 -3.14 17.10 -1.23
N ASN A 206 -3.48 18.32 -0.80
CA ASN A 206 -3.11 18.82 0.52
C ASN A 206 -3.84 18.12 1.68
N THR A 207 -4.88 17.34 1.42
CA THR A 207 -5.58 16.53 2.43
C THR A 207 -4.85 15.22 2.75
N LEU A 208 -3.84 14.83 1.95
CA LEU A 208 -3.01 13.66 2.25
C LEU A 208 -2.08 13.92 3.44
N PRO A 209 -1.83 12.89 4.28
CA PRO A 209 -0.81 12.95 5.32
C PRO A 209 0.56 13.32 4.76
N GLN A 210 1.35 14.04 5.54
CA GLN A 210 2.65 14.53 5.07
C GLN A 210 3.60 13.39 4.67
N LYS A 211 3.58 12.25 5.38
CA LYS A 211 4.40 11.08 5.05
C LYS A 211 4.04 10.47 3.69
N VAL A 212 2.75 10.36 3.37
CA VAL A 212 2.27 9.89 2.06
C VAL A 212 2.73 10.83 0.95
N LYS A 213 2.55 12.14 1.13
CA LYS A 213 3.01 13.15 0.15
C LYS A 213 4.53 13.06 -0.08
N THR A 214 5.32 12.99 0.99
CA THR A 214 6.79 12.84 0.90
C THR A 214 7.18 11.55 0.17
N TYR A 215 6.49 10.43 0.42
CA TYR A 215 6.74 9.19 -0.31
C TYR A 215 6.48 9.35 -1.82
N LEU A 216 5.35 9.94 -2.17
CA LEU A 216 4.96 10.15 -3.57
C LEU A 216 5.88 11.15 -4.28
N ASP A 217 6.32 12.21 -3.61
CA ASP A 217 7.28 13.17 -4.16
C ASP A 217 8.64 12.51 -4.40
N ASN A 218 9.11 11.67 -3.47
CA ASN A 218 10.33 10.88 -3.67
C ASN A 218 10.18 9.85 -4.82
N LEU A 219 8.99 9.27 -4.97
CA LEU A 219 8.69 8.37 -6.08
C LEU A 219 8.76 9.10 -7.43
N VAL A 220 8.27 10.33 -7.51
CA VAL A 220 8.40 11.18 -8.71
C VAL A 220 9.87 11.44 -9.03
N ILE A 221 10.69 11.81 -8.04
CA ILE A 221 12.14 12.02 -8.23
C ILE A 221 12.81 10.74 -8.76
N LYS A 222 12.47 9.58 -8.18
CA LYS A 222 12.99 8.28 -8.62
C LYS A 222 12.58 7.98 -10.07
N LEU A 223 11.32 8.20 -10.41
CA LEU A 223 10.80 7.97 -11.76
C LEU A 223 11.52 8.83 -12.79
N ARG A 224 11.75 10.13 -12.51
CA ARG A 224 12.49 11.02 -13.41
C ARG A 224 13.88 10.49 -13.69
N LYS A 225 14.61 10.11 -12.64
CA LYS A 225 15.97 9.61 -12.78
C LYS A 225 16.05 8.27 -13.51
N GLU A 226 15.15 7.34 -13.20
CA GLU A 226 15.22 5.97 -13.71
C GLU A 226 14.54 5.77 -15.07
N GLN A 227 13.67 6.70 -15.50
CA GLN A 227 12.96 6.65 -16.79
C GLN A 227 13.32 7.83 -17.69
N ASP A 228 14.29 8.66 -17.31
CA ASP A 228 14.74 9.85 -18.04
C ASP A 228 13.59 10.82 -18.38
N LEU A 229 12.73 11.09 -17.39
CA LEU A 229 11.54 11.94 -17.59
C LEU A 229 11.85 13.40 -17.32
N LEU A 230 11.32 14.29 -18.15
CA LEU A 230 11.51 15.73 -18.02
C LEU A 230 10.57 16.32 -16.96
N LEU A 231 9.31 15.88 -16.88
CA LEU A 231 8.25 16.30 -15.95
C LEU A 231 8.26 17.82 -15.64
N LYS A 232 7.47 18.60 -16.38
CA LYS A 232 7.34 20.06 -16.16
C LYS A 232 6.96 20.41 -14.72
N ASN A 233 7.78 21.18 -14.02
CA ASN A 233 7.52 21.67 -12.64
C ASN A 233 7.24 20.56 -11.60
N GLY A 234 7.55 19.30 -11.91
CA GLY A 234 7.44 18.17 -10.97
C GLY A 234 8.71 17.95 -10.17
#